data_AF-A0A2A9NGK2-F1
#
_entry.id   AF-A0A2A9NGK2-F1
#
_cell.length_a   1.000
_cell.length_b   1.000
_cell.length_c   1.000
_cell.angle_alpha   90.00
_cell.angle_beta   90.00
_cell.angle_gamma   90.00
#
_symmetry.space_group_name_H-M   'P 1'
#
loop_
_entity.id
_entity.type
_entity.pdbx_description
1 polymer ?
#
loop_
_entity_poly.entity_id
_entity_poly.type
_entity_poly.pdbx_seq_one_letter_code
_entity_poly.pdbx_strand_id
1 'polypeptide(L)'
;MPGYIVSFSLYFGHQLLIICSILTKLANPCGHSFCEPCGVMWFKKKSRCAICRTQLWWTCPMLPNVAMDNTVEKYIKMLASSGQDEWKDNGEKYKEWVDRKE
;
A
#
# COMPACT_ATOMS: atom_id res chain seq x y z
N MET A 1 4.64 -6.72 -19.94
CA MET A 1 4.07 -6.81 -18.59
C MET A 1 3.12 -5.62 -18.44
N PRO A 2 1.79 -5.81 -18.50
CA PRO A 2 0.87 -4.69 -18.49
C PRO A 2 0.92 -4.05 -17.10
N GLY A 3 1.32 -2.78 -17.07
CA GLY A 3 1.45 -1.98 -15.86
C GLY A 3 0.09 -1.75 -15.23
N TYR A 4 -0.14 -2.37 -14.07
CA TYR A 4 -1.18 -1.98 -13.14
C TYR A 4 -0.79 -0.64 -12.50
N ILE A 5 -0.95 0.44 -13.27
CA ILE A 5 -1.09 1.77 -12.70
C ILE A 5 -2.48 1.74 -12.05
N VAL A 6 -2.54 1.33 -10.79
CA VAL A 6 -3.76 1.45 -9.98
C VAL A 6 -4.14 2.92 -10.02
N SER A 7 -5.25 3.21 -10.69
CA SER A 7 -5.71 4.55 -11.01
C SER A 7 -5.86 5.35 -9.72
N PHE A 8 -4.98 6.34 -9.55
CA PHE A 8 -4.86 7.15 -8.34
C PHE A 8 -6.02 8.14 -8.13
N SER A 9 -7.07 8.09 -8.97
CA SER A 9 -8.09 9.14 -9.06
C SER A 9 -9.49 8.73 -8.58
N LEU A 10 -9.75 7.50 -8.16
CA LEU A 10 -11.09 7.12 -7.72
C LEU A 10 -11.02 6.18 -6.53
N TYR A 11 -11.97 6.33 -5.60
CA TYR A 11 -12.31 5.46 -4.48
C TYR A 11 -11.71 5.81 -3.11
N PHE A 12 -12.37 6.78 -2.47
CA PHE A 12 -12.61 6.80 -1.03
C PHE A 12 -13.16 5.44 -0.57
N GLY A 13 -12.39 4.68 0.20
CA GLY A 13 -12.86 3.46 0.84
C GLY A 13 -11.73 2.71 1.52
N HIS A 14 -11.89 2.39 2.80
CA HIS A 14 -10.94 1.67 3.69
C HIS A 14 -10.38 0.33 3.13
N GLN A 15 -10.84 -0.13 1.96
CA GLN A 15 -10.65 -1.49 1.45
C GLN A 15 -9.53 -1.63 0.40
N LEU A 16 -8.94 -0.53 -0.09
CA LEU A 16 -7.97 -0.55 -1.19
C LEU A 16 -6.49 -0.45 -0.79
N LEU A 17 -6.17 -0.17 0.48
CA LEU A 17 -4.80 -0.29 0.97
C LEU A 17 -4.35 -1.76 1.02
N ILE A 18 -5.27 -2.69 1.30
CA ILE A 18 -4.89 -4.08 1.61
C ILE A 18 -4.40 -4.86 0.38
N ILE A 19 -4.92 -4.54 -0.81
CA ILE A 19 -4.55 -5.29 -2.03
C ILE A 19 -3.13 -4.94 -2.52
N CYS A 20 -2.65 -3.72 -2.31
CA CYS A 20 -1.29 -3.34 -2.73
C CYS A 20 -0.23 -3.44 -1.61
N SER A 21 -0.63 -3.45 -0.34
CA SER A 21 0.29 -3.18 0.78
C SER A 21 1.01 -4.42 1.28
N ILE A 22 2.15 -4.67 0.66
CA ILE A 22 3.15 -5.64 1.13
C ILE A 22 4.07 -4.96 2.16
N LEU A 23 4.57 -3.78 1.77
CA LEU A 23 5.45 -2.92 2.54
C LEU A 23 4.98 -1.49 2.35
N THR A 24 4.72 -0.81 3.45
CA THR A 24 4.21 0.56 3.45
C THR A 24 5.33 1.53 3.73
N LYS A 25 5.31 2.64 3.01
CA LYS A 25 6.29 3.72 3.11
C LYS A 25 5.60 5.05 3.35
N LEU A 26 6.18 5.86 4.22
CA LEU A 26 5.76 7.21 4.54
C LEU A 26 6.45 8.22 3.62
N ALA A 27 5.63 9.10 3.08
CA ALA A 27 6.07 10.31 2.40
C ALA A 27 6.62 11.34 3.40
N ASN A 28 7.86 11.78 3.19
CA ASN A 28 8.45 12.89 3.95
C ASN A 28 8.21 14.22 3.20
N PRO A 29 7.69 15.29 3.85
CA PRO A 29 7.39 15.44 5.29
C PRO A 29 5.93 15.19 5.69
N CYS A 30 5.05 14.86 4.75
CA CYS A 30 3.61 14.87 5.04
C CYS A 30 3.07 13.62 5.76
N GLY A 31 3.87 12.57 5.95
CA GLY A 31 3.49 11.36 6.69
C GLY A 31 2.41 10.50 6.01
N HIS A 32 2.11 10.71 4.73
CA HIS A 32 1.13 9.87 4.04
C HIS A 32 1.74 8.53 3.64
N SER A 33 0.97 7.45 3.79
CA SER A 33 1.45 6.08 3.53
C SER A 33 1.08 5.61 2.12
N PHE A 34 2.01 4.87 1.51
CA PHE A 34 1.87 4.25 0.18
C PHE A 34 2.40 2.83 0.25
N CYS A 35 1.89 1.90 -0.55
CA CYS A 35 2.63 0.67 -0.82
C CYS A 35 3.96 1.03 -1.52
N GLU A 36 5.04 0.38 -1.15
CA GLU A 36 6.41 0.67 -1.60
C GLU A 36 6.52 0.86 -3.11
N PRO A 37 6.07 -0.07 -3.97
CA PRO A 37 6.22 0.10 -5.42
C PRO A 37 5.45 1.33 -5.93
N CYS A 38 4.23 1.57 -5.44
CA CYS A 38 3.44 2.73 -5.87
C CYS A 38 4.05 4.05 -5.40
N GLY A 39 4.50 4.12 -4.15
CA GLY A 39 5.19 5.28 -3.60
C GLY A 39 6.46 5.58 -4.38
N VAL A 40 7.33 4.57 -4.58
CA VAL A 40 8.59 4.73 -5.32
C VAL A 40 8.34 5.15 -6.77
N MET A 41 7.40 4.52 -7.48
CA MET A 41 7.07 4.89 -8.87
C MET A 41 6.55 6.33 -8.98
N TRP A 42 5.74 6.78 -8.02
CA TRP A 42 5.25 8.14 -7.97
C TRP A 42 6.38 9.14 -7.71
N PHE A 43 7.18 8.87 -6.68
CA PHE A 43 8.27 9.75 -6.23
C PHE A 43 9.38 9.89 -7.26
N LYS A 44 9.65 8.85 -8.06
CA LYS A 44 10.58 8.93 -9.20
C LYS A 44 10.13 9.93 -10.27
N LYS A 45 8.83 10.22 -10.38
CA LYS A 45 8.26 11.06 -11.44
C LYS A 45 7.77 12.43 -10.95
N LYS A 46 7.44 12.56 -9.67
CA LYS A 46 6.76 13.73 -9.11
C LYS A 46 7.40 14.12 -7.78
N SER A 47 7.54 15.43 -7.56
CA SER A 47 8.12 16.00 -6.34
C SER A 47 7.07 16.38 -5.29
N ARG A 48 5.80 15.99 -5.47
CA ARG A 48 4.68 16.31 -4.56
C ARG A 48 3.93 15.05 -4.17
N CYS A 49 3.46 15.00 -2.92
CA CYS A 49 2.65 13.92 -2.41
C CYS A 49 1.40 13.71 -3.30
N ALA A 50 1.07 12.46 -3.60
CA ALA A 50 -0.11 12.16 -4.43
C ALA A 50 -1.44 12.48 -3.72
N ILE A 51 -1.44 12.47 -2.38
CA ILE A 51 -2.63 12.67 -1.55
C ILE A 51 -2.82 14.16 -1.21
N CYS A 52 -1.89 14.75 -0.45
CA CYS A 52 -2.02 16.13 0.05
C CYS A 52 -1.25 17.18 -0.75
N ARG A 53 -0.53 16.78 -1.81
CA ARG A 53 0.27 17.66 -2.67
C ARG A 53 1.44 18.40 -1.99
N THR A 54 1.71 18.14 -0.71
CA THR A 54 2.91 18.64 0.00
C THR A 54 4.19 18.32 -0.80
N GLN A 55 5.09 19.30 -0.86
CA GLN A 55 6.39 19.15 -1.50
C GLN A 55 7.21 18.09 -0.75
N LEU A 56 7.67 17.09 -1.49
CA LEU A 56 8.42 15.96 -0.95
C LEU A 56 9.92 16.31 -0.93
N TRP A 57 10.61 15.83 0.09
CA TRP A 57 12.06 16.00 0.19
C TRP A 57 12.77 14.90 -0.58
N TRP A 58 13.34 15.25 -1.74
CA TRP A 58 14.04 14.32 -2.63
C TRP A 58 15.33 13.71 -2.03
N THR A 59 15.91 14.35 -1.02
CA THR A 59 17.17 14.00 -0.36
C THR A 59 16.93 13.10 0.85
N CYS A 60 15.68 12.96 1.27
CA CYS A 60 15.30 12.06 2.35
C CYS A 60 14.40 10.97 1.75
N PRO A 61 14.84 9.69 1.71
CA PRO A 61 14.04 8.63 1.12
C PRO A 61 12.71 8.46 1.86
N MET A 62 11.73 7.85 1.19
CA MET A 62 10.50 7.44 1.89
C MET A 62 10.85 6.50 3.04
N LEU A 63 10.23 6.72 4.19
CA LEU A 63 10.54 6.00 5.42
C LEU A 63 9.68 4.73 5.53
N PRO A 64 10.21 3.59 6.01
CA PRO A 64 9.38 2.43 6.34
C PRO A 64 8.26 2.76 7.33
N ASN A 65 7.09 2.16 7.16
CA ASN A 65 5.96 2.29 8.08
C ASN A 65 5.54 0.95 8.69
N VAL A 66 6.38 0.46 9.59
CA VAL A 66 6.16 -0.82 10.29
C VAL A 66 4.80 -0.86 11.02
N ALA A 67 4.33 0.27 11.53
CA ALA A 67 3.03 0.35 12.20
C ALA A 67 1.87 0.06 11.24
N MET A 68 1.94 0.61 10.03
CA MET A 68 0.92 0.35 9.00
C MET A 68 1.05 -1.06 8.42
N ASP A 69 2.28 -1.58 8.25
CA ASP A 69 2.50 -2.98 7.86
C ASP A 69 1.82 -3.95 8.84
N ASN A 70 2.08 -3.77 10.14
CA ASN A 70 1.44 -4.56 11.20
C ASN A 70 -0.09 -4.42 11.21
N THR A 71 -0.60 -3.23 10.87
CA THR A 71 -2.04 -2.97 10.82
C THR A 71 -2.69 -3.73 9.66
N VAL A 72 -2.07 -3.70 8.48
CA VAL A 72 -2.52 -4.45 7.30
C VAL A 72 -2.52 -5.95 7.58
N GLU A 73 -1.46 -6.49 8.18
CA GLU A 73 -1.38 -7.91 8.51
C GLU A 73 -2.49 -8.35 9.48
N LYS A 74 -2.74 -7.58 10.53
CA LYS A 74 -3.84 -7.87 11.47
C LYS A 74 -5.20 -7.77 10.80
N TYR A 75 -5.38 -6.80 9.90
CA TYR A 75 -6.64 -6.64 9.18
C TYR A 75 -6.91 -7.83 8.25
N ILE A 76 -5.90 -8.33 7.53
CA ILE A 76 -6.03 -9.53 6.68
C ILE A 76 -6.44 -10.74 7.52
N LYS A 77 -5.80 -10.96 8.68
CA LYS A 77 -6.19 -12.04 9.60
C LYS A 77 -7.63 -11.90 10.08
N MET A 78 -8.06 -10.66 10.33
CA MET A 78 -9.43 -10.38 10.76
C MET A 78 -10.45 -10.66 9.65
N LEU A 79 -10.14 -10.30 8.39
CA LEU A 79 -10.96 -10.63 7.22
C LEU A 79 -11.13 -12.15 7.04
N ALA A 80 -10.05 -12.92 7.21
CA ALA A 80 -10.11 -14.38 7.16
C ALA A 80 -11.04 -14.94 8.25
N SER A 81 -10.99 -14.38 9.46
CA SER A 81 -11.82 -14.79 10.60
C SER A 81 -13.29 -14.37 10.46
N SER A 82 -13.57 -13.27 9.76
CA SER A 82 -14.93 -12.75 9.59
C SER A 82 -15.74 -13.47 8.49
N GLY A 83 -15.24 -14.60 7.98
CA GLY A 83 -15.93 -15.39 6.95
C GLY A 83 -15.74 -14.89 5.52
N GLN A 84 -14.76 -14.02 5.24
CA GLN A 84 -14.40 -13.69 3.86
C GLN A 84 -13.44 -14.76 3.31
N ASP A 85 -14.01 -15.75 2.61
CA ASP A 85 -13.29 -16.92 2.11
C ASP A 85 -12.09 -16.58 1.21
N GLU A 86 -12.17 -15.47 0.47
CA GLU A 86 -11.10 -14.99 -0.41
C GLU A 86 -9.80 -14.60 0.33
N TRP A 87 -9.87 -14.33 1.65
CA TRP A 87 -8.73 -13.95 2.49
C TRP A 87 -8.26 -15.06 3.42
N LYS A 88 -8.87 -16.25 3.39
CA LYS A 88 -8.38 -17.44 4.11
C LYS A 88 -7.08 -17.96 3.47
N ASP A 89 -6.39 -18.90 4.13
CA ASP A 89 -5.08 -19.43 3.69
C ASP A 89 -5.04 -19.93 2.23
N ASN A 90 -6.16 -20.39 1.68
CA ASN A 90 -6.28 -20.84 0.29
C ASN A 90 -7.00 -19.85 -0.64
N GLY A 91 -7.45 -18.73 -0.12
CA GLY A 91 -8.16 -17.69 -0.84
C GLY A 91 -7.27 -16.98 -1.85
N GLU A 92 -7.84 -16.64 -3.00
CA GLU A 92 -7.12 -16.03 -4.12
C GLU A 92 -6.43 -14.71 -3.72
N LYS A 93 -7.11 -13.87 -2.93
CA LYS A 93 -6.56 -12.58 -2.47
C LYS A 93 -5.43 -12.75 -1.44
N TYR A 94 -5.51 -13.77 -0.59
CA TYR A 94 -4.44 -14.06 0.35
C TYR A 94 -3.18 -14.55 -0.37
N LYS A 95 -3.32 -15.48 -1.33
CA LYS A 95 -2.21 -15.96 -2.17
C LYS A 95 -1.55 -14.82 -2.93
N GLU A 96 -2.35 -14.00 -3.60
CA GLU A 96 -1.83 -12.83 -4.33
C GLU A 96 -1.09 -11.85 -3.40
N TRP A 97 -1.56 -11.67 -2.16
CA TRP A 97 -0.86 -10.85 -1.16
C TRP A 97 0.46 -11.48 -0.67
N VAL A 98 0.48 -12.80 -0.45
CA VAL A 98 1.69 -13.55 -0.06
C VAL A 98 2.73 -13.55 -1.19
N ASP A 99 2.32 -13.84 -2.43
CA ASP A 99 3.22 -13.87 -3.60
C ASP A 99 3.93 -12.54 -3.82
N ARG A 100 3.32 -11.43 -3.39
CA ARG A 100 3.92 -10.11 -3.47
C ARG A 100 4.91 -9.80 -2.33
N LYS A 101 5.00 -10.63 -1.27
CA LYS A 101 5.99 -10.50 -0.18
C LYS A 101 7.36 -11.10 -0.52
N GLU A 102 7.44 -12.00 -1.49
CA GLU A 102 8.67 -12.66 -1.96
C GLU A 102 9.34 -11.87 -3.11
#